data_AF-A0A1Y2BQR3-F1
#
_entry.id   AF-A0A1Y2BQR3-F1
#
_cell.length_a   1.000
_cell.length_b   1.000
_cell.length_c   1.000
_cell.angle_alpha   90.00
_cell.angle_beta   90.00
_cell.angle_gamma   90.00
#
_symmetry.space_group_name_H-M   'P 1'
#
loop_
_entity.id
_entity.type
_entity.pdbx_description
1 polymer ?
#
loop_
_entity_poly.entity_id
_entity_poly.type
_entity_poly.pdbx_seq_one_letter_code
_entity_poly.pdbx_strand_id
1 'polypeptide(L)'
;MYYHTQGPTEVQYSVADPSEKNLVVITQNKRSLILTNDFPEGTYYLPWYSVPATKSPPKVVLYVTVPEGLQSFTLNGNVCSLDWRGPALERGFSATIHTGSVRAPNLTAGTVDAKTSMGSVDITALKAKKVDLSVGTGSISAKSRKFEGKVTAHTSVGSCSVEGTTVTSGSAYTRVNGGSEGFVGREGSSGAFKAAVGVGSVTLQF
;
A
#
# COMPACT_ATOMS: atom_id res chain seq x y z
N MET A 1 35.79 10.87 5.27
CA MET A 1 35.42 9.93 6.33
C MET A 1 33.90 9.93 6.37
N TYR A 2 33.25 9.00 5.65
CA TYR A 2 31.79 8.93 5.63
C TYR A 2 31.35 8.12 6.85
N TYR A 3 30.68 8.75 7.80
CA TYR A 3 30.03 8.05 8.90
C TYR A 3 28.88 7.22 8.31
N HIS A 4 29.10 5.91 8.18
CA HIS A 4 28.03 4.95 8.03
C HIS A 4 27.32 4.88 9.38
N THR A 5 26.30 5.72 9.58
CA THR A 5 25.33 5.52 10.65
C THR A 5 24.67 4.18 10.37
N GLN A 6 25.08 3.14 11.10
CA GLN A 6 24.39 1.85 11.08
C GLN A 6 22.93 2.11 11.46
N GLY A 7 22.01 1.73 10.56
CA GLY A 7 20.59 1.78 10.83
C GLY A 7 20.22 0.93 12.04
N PRO A 8 19.00 1.09 12.58
CA PRO A 8 18.55 0.33 13.73
C PRO A 8 18.62 -1.18 13.46
N THR A 9 19.20 -1.93 14.40
CA THR A 9 19.33 -3.39 14.36
C THR A 9 18.07 -4.13 14.82
N GLU A 10 17.15 -3.41 15.46
CA GLU A 10 15.89 -3.94 15.99
C GLU A 10 14.72 -3.08 15.51
N VAL A 11 13.53 -3.70 15.44
CA VAL A 11 12.32 -2.96 15.11
C VAL A 11 11.94 -2.07 16.30
N GLN A 12 11.74 -0.78 16.03
CA GLN A 12 11.26 0.18 17.02
C GLN A 12 9.85 0.61 16.67
N TYR A 13 9.03 0.87 17.69
CA TYR A 13 7.69 1.41 17.48
C TYR A 13 7.36 2.47 18.53
N SER A 14 6.46 3.37 18.16
CA SER A 14 5.83 4.32 19.09
C SER A 14 4.38 4.58 18.68
N VAL A 15 3.56 4.93 19.67
CA VAL A 15 2.20 5.39 19.47
C VAL A 15 2.20 6.91 19.67
N ALA A 16 1.54 7.65 18.78
CA ALA A 16 1.55 9.11 18.83
C ALA A 16 0.95 9.66 20.14
N ASP A 17 -0.13 9.03 20.62
CA ASP A 17 -0.72 9.31 21.93
C ASP A 17 -0.38 8.16 22.90
N PRO A 18 0.40 8.41 23.97
CA PRO A 18 0.73 7.39 24.96
C PRO A 18 -0.48 6.74 25.64
N SER A 19 -1.62 7.44 25.72
CA SER A 19 -2.86 6.91 26.30
C SER A 19 -3.49 5.79 25.45
N GLU A 20 -3.14 5.73 24.16
CA GLU A 20 -3.61 4.74 23.21
C GLU A 20 -2.72 3.49 23.16
N LYS A 21 -1.61 3.46 23.92
CA LYS A 21 -0.66 2.33 23.90
C LYS A 21 -1.31 0.99 24.22
N ASN A 22 -2.34 0.97 25.06
CA ASN A 22 -3.06 -0.24 25.45
C ASN A 22 -3.95 -0.81 24.34
N LEU A 23 -4.18 -0.06 23.26
CA LEU A 23 -4.94 -0.51 22.09
C LEU A 23 -4.09 -1.30 21.09
N VAL A 24 -2.77 -1.35 21.31
CA VAL A 24 -1.82 -1.99 20.39
C VAL A 24 -1.20 -3.20 21.06
N VAL A 25 -1.48 -4.39 20.52
CA VAL A 25 -0.82 -5.64 20.90
C VAL A 25 0.35 -5.87 19.97
N ILE A 26 1.53 -6.13 20.54
CA ILE A 26 2.77 -6.29 19.79
C ILE A 26 3.36 -7.64 20.09
N THR A 27 3.50 -8.46 19.05
CA THR A 27 4.12 -9.78 19.10
C THR A 27 5.36 -9.76 18.23
N GLN A 28 6.53 -9.88 18.85
CA GLN A 28 7.81 -9.94 18.15
C GLN A 28 8.46 -11.31 18.36
N ASN A 29 8.96 -11.89 17.27
CA ASN A 29 9.90 -13.01 17.32
C ASN A 29 11.12 -12.68 16.45
N LYS A 30 12.08 -13.61 16.36
CA LYS A 30 13.33 -13.42 15.62
C LYS A 30 13.17 -13.09 14.13
N ARG A 31 12.00 -13.33 13.53
CA ARG A 31 11.75 -13.24 12.08
C ARG A 31 10.53 -12.40 11.70
N SER A 32 9.69 -12.01 12.65
CA SER A 32 8.48 -11.24 12.37
C SER A 32 8.14 -10.31 13.52
N LEU A 33 7.68 -9.11 13.18
CA LEU A 33 6.93 -8.24 14.06
C LEU A 33 5.47 -8.23 13.61
N ILE A 34 4.56 -8.52 14.52
CA ILE A 34 3.11 -8.44 14.31
C ILE A 34 2.59 -7.36 15.25
N LEU A 35 1.95 -6.34 14.68
CA LEU A 35 1.22 -5.32 15.43
C LEU A 35 -0.26 -5.51 15.13
N THR A 36 -1.03 -5.79 16.18
CA THR A 36 -2.49 -5.93 16.10
C THR A 36 -3.10 -4.79 16.89
N ASN A 37 -3.99 -4.04 16.25
CA ASN A 37 -4.87 -3.12 16.95
C ASN A 37 -6.27 -3.73 16.90
N ASP A 38 -6.78 -4.13 18.06
CA ASP A 38 -8.12 -4.63 18.22
C ASP A 38 -8.90 -3.60 19.03
N PHE A 39 -9.91 -3.00 18.41
CA PHE A 39 -10.83 -2.14 19.14
C PHE A 39 -11.90 -3.06 19.71
N PRO A 40 -11.93 -3.30 21.04
CA PRO A 40 -13.00 -4.11 21.61
C PRO A 40 -14.35 -3.47 21.26
N GLU A 41 -15.28 -4.25 20.73
CA GLU A 41 -16.68 -3.84 20.64
C GLU A 41 -17.20 -3.67 22.07
N GLY A 42 -17.15 -2.45 22.61
CA GLY A 42 -17.63 -2.21 23.96
C GLY A 42 -17.13 -0.95 24.66
N THR A 43 -18.00 -0.43 25.53
CA THR A 43 -17.89 0.75 26.40
C THR A 43 -16.47 1.00 26.93
N TYR A 44 -15.93 2.20 26.68
CA TYR A 44 -14.72 2.66 27.35
C TYR A 44 -15.02 2.89 28.84
N TYR A 45 -14.35 2.14 29.71
CA TYR A 45 -14.41 2.34 31.15
C TYR A 45 -13.32 3.34 31.57
N LEU A 46 -13.72 4.57 31.85
CA LEU A 46 -12.95 5.44 32.73
C LEU A 46 -13.43 5.18 34.17
N PRO A 47 -12.56 5.23 35.20
CA PRO A 47 -12.90 4.87 36.58
C PRO A 47 -14.02 5.71 37.22
N TRP A 48 -14.52 6.73 36.53
CA TRP A 48 -15.54 7.67 37.00
C TRP A 48 -16.69 7.91 35.99
N TYR A 49 -16.70 7.26 34.82
CA TYR A 49 -17.75 7.47 33.82
C TYR A 49 -17.82 6.37 32.76
N SER A 50 -19.02 5.91 32.42
CA SER A 50 -19.29 4.96 31.33
C SER A 50 -19.82 5.73 30.11
N VAL A 51 -19.06 5.75 29.01
CA VAL A 51 -19.55 6.33 27.74
C VAL A 51 -20.02 5.19 26.85
N PRO A 52 -21.30 5.12 26.44
CA PRO A 52 -21.71 4.19 25.39
C PRO A 52 -20.85 4.42 24.14
N ALA A 53 -20.45 3.34 23.46
CA ALA A 53 -19.52 3.32 22.33
C ALA A 53 -20.14 3.91 21.03
N THR A 54 -20.66 5.14 21.11
CA THR A 54 -21.15 5.94 19.98
C THR A 54 -20.10 6.90 19.44
N LYS A 55 -18.92 6.99 20.07
CA LYS A 55 -17.79 7.74 19.54
C LYS A 55 -17.01 6.86 18.56
N SER A 56 -16.72 7.42 17.40
CA SER A 56 -15.75 6.87 16.43
C SER A 56 -14.58 6.22 17.18
N PRO A 57 -14.12 5.02 16.77
CA PRO A 57 -12.95 4.41 17.39
C PRO A 57 -11.79 5.43 17.40
N PRO A 58 -11.02 5.50 18.51
CA PRO A 58 -9.92 6.43 18.66
C PRO A 58 -8.91 6.21 17.53
N LYS A 59 -8.36 7.33 17.03
CA LYS A 59 -7.43 7.31 15.91
C LYS A 59 -6.03 6.98 16.43
N VAL A 60 -5.66 5.71 16.40
CA VAL A 60 -4.31 5.28 16.76
C VAL A 60 -3.34 5.51 15.60
N VAL A 61 -2.30 6.31 15.84
CA VAL A 61 -1.19 6.52 14.90
C VAL A 61 0.04 5.78 15.40
N LEU A 62 0.50 4.79 14.63
CA LEU A 62 1.74 4.07 14.91
C LEU A 62 2.86 4.57 14.00
N TYR A 63 4.03 4.78 14.61
CA TYR A 63 5.30 4.89 13.90
C TYR A 63 6.07 3.61 14.13
N VAL A 64 6.45 2.93 13.05
CA VAL A 64 7.25 1.70 13.09
C VAL A 64 8.51 1.92 12.28
N THR A 65 9.65 1.80 12.93
CA THR A 65 10.97 1.84 12.29
C THR A 65 11.47 0.41 12.17
N VAL A 66 11.55 -0.07 10.93
CA VAL A 66 12.03 -1.43 10.62
C VAL A 66 13.54 -1.42 10.30
N PRO A 67 14.29 -2.47 10.65
CA PRO A 67 15.69 -2.60 10.29
C PRO A 67 15.87 -2.80 8.78
N GLU A 68 17.10 -2.63 8.30
CA GLU A 68 17.46 -3.02 6.93
C GLU A 68 17.28 -4.54 6.72
N GLY A 69 17.07 -4.96 5.46
CA GLY A 69 16.91 -6.38 5.12
C GLY A 69 15.51 -6.96 5.38
N LEU A 70 14.49 -6.12 5.55
CA LEU A 70 13.11 -6.57 5.63
C LEU A 70 12.70 -7.28 4.33
N GLN A 71 12.34 -8.56 4.43
CA GLN A 71 11.99 -9.35 3.25
C GLN A 71 10.59 -9.03 2.73
N SER A 72 9.64 -8.82 3.63
CA SER A 72 8.23 -8.65 3.27
C SER A 72 7.48 -7.80 4.29
N PHE A 73 6.48 -7.08 3.80
CA PHE A 73 5.55 -6.28 4.60
C PHE A 73 4.11 -6.68 4.29
N THR A 74 3.29 -6.79 5.33
CA THR A 74 1.85 -7.06 5.21
C THR A 74 1.07 -6.14 6.14
N LEU A 75 0.07 -5.46 5.60
CA LEU A 75 -0.95 -4.72 6.35
C LEU A 75 -2.34 -5.25 6.00
N ASN A 76 -3.13 -5.57 7.01
CA ASN A 76 -4.56 -5.87 6.87
C ASN A 76 -5.34 -4.99 7.84
N GLY A 77 -6.40 -4.32 7.39
CA GLY A 77 -7.23 -3.53 8.30
C GLY A 77 -8.58 -3.12 7.72
N ASN A 78 -9.58 -2.95 8.59
CA ASN A 78 -10.90 -2.50 8.18
C ASN A 78 -10.91 -0.98 7.95
N VAL A 79 -10.44 -0.19 8.91
CA VAL A 79 -10.30 1.27 8.77
C VAL A 79 -8.88 1.66 9.12
N CYS A 80 -8.01 1.81 8.12
CA CYS A 80 -6.61 2.16 8.37
C CYS A 80 -6.00 2.91 7.18
N SER A 81 -4.89 3.60 7.42
CA SER A 81 -4.13 4.25 6.37
C SER A 81 -2.64 4.02 6.59
N LEU A 82 -1.90 3.85 5.50
CA LEU A 82 -0.48 3.55 5.48
C LEU A 82 0.27 4.64 4.73
N ASP A 83 1.29 5.23 5.36
CA ASP A 83 2.36 5.99 4.70
C ASP A 83 3.65 5.17 4.82
N TRP A 84 3.93 4.36 3.81
CA TRP A 84 5.12 3.52 3.75
C TRP A 84 6.33 4.34 3.29
N ARG A 85 7.33 4.44 4.16
CA ARG A 85 8.67 5.00 3.86
C ARG A 85 9.80 4.04 4.24
N GLY A 86 9.48 2.74 4.27
CA GLY A 86 10.41 1.69 4.66
C GLY A 86 11.44 1.35 3.57
N PRO A 87 12.38 0.45 3.89
CA PRO A 87 13.44 0.04 2.99
C PRO A 87 12.92 -0.76 1.79
N ALA A 88 13.81 -1.11 0.86
CA ALA A 88 13.51 -2.05 -0.20
C ALA A 88 13.17 -3.44 0.38
N LEU A 89 12.17 -4.09 -0.20
CA LEU A 89 11.68 -5.40 0.21
C LEU A 89 12.14 -6.47 -0.79
N GLU A 90 12.87 -7.48 -0.35
CA GLU A 90 13.35 -8.52 -1.26
C GLU A 90 12.21 -9.33 -1.89
N ARG A 91 11.14 -9.61 -1.11
CA ARG A 91 10.04 -10.49 -1.52
C ARG A 91 8.79 -9.73 -1.93
N GLY A 92 8.15 -9.02 -1.00
CA GLY A 92 6.82 -8.51 -1.30
C GLY A 92 6.25 -7.48 -0.33
N PHE A 93 5.41 -6.63 -0.89
CA PHE A 93 4.58 -5.66 -0.20
C PHE A 93 3.11 -6.04 -0.38
N SER A 94 2.38 -6.23 0.71
CA SER A 94 0.94 -6.52 0.70
C SER A 94 0.20 -5.54 1.61
N ALA A 95 -0.83 -4.88 1.09
CA ALA A 95 -1.72 -4.02 1.88
C ALA A 95 -3.17 -4.25 1.48
N THR A 96 -3.99 -4.81 2.37
CA THR A 96 -5.42 -5.02 2.15
C THR A 96 -6.21 -4.22 3.18
N ILE A 97 -6.91 -3.19 2.72
CA ILE A 97 -7.66 -2.27 3.57
C ILE A 97 -9.13 -2.24 3.13
N HIS A 98 -10.09 -2.20 4.04
CA HIS A 98 -11.48 -1.96 3.63
C HIS A 98 -11.69 -0.48 3.30
N THR A 99 -11.50 0.41 4.28
CA THR A 99 -11.62 1.86 4.13
C THR A 99 -10.32 2.58 4.53
N GLY A 100 -9.77 3.39 3.62
CA GLY A 100 -8.63 4.26 3.88
C GLY A 100 -7.62 4.32 2.73
N SER A 101 -6.37 4.68 3.01
CA SER A 101 -5.39 4.95 1.96
C SER A 101 -4.07 4.19 2.11
N VAL A 102 -3.48 3.77 1.00
CA VAL A 102 -2.10 3.29 0.93
C VAL A 102 -1.28 4.32 0.17
N ARG A 103 -0.24 4.86 0.80
CA ARG A 103 0.75 5.73 0.18
C ARG A 103 2.13 5.09 0.34
N ALA A 104 2.81 4.80 -0.77
CA ALA A 104 4.12 4.14 -0.75
C ALA A 104 5.08 4.77 -1.78
N PRO A 105 5.62 5.96 -1.51
CA PRO A 105 6.62 6.58 -2.38
C PRO A 105 7.93 5.78 -2.40
N ASN A 106 8.54 5.68 -3.58
CA ASN A 106 9.81 4.96 -3.81
C ASN A 106 9.77 3.48 -3.41
N LEU A 107 8.61 2.83 -3.51
CA LEU A 107 8.46 1.43 -3.18
C LEU A 107 9.30 0.54 -4.11
N THR A 108 10.24 -0.20 -3.52
CA THR A 108 11.00 -1.25 -4.18
C THR A 108 10.64 -2.57 -3.52
N ALA A 109 10.04 -3.49 -4.27
CA ALA A 109 9.64 -4.80 -3.76
C ALA A 109 9.71 -5.86 -4.87
N GLY A 110 9.96 -7.13 -4.56
CA GLY A 110 9.84 -8.20 -5.56
C GLY A 110 8.43 -8.26 -6.19
N THR A 111 7.41 -8.16 -5.34
CA THR A 111 5.99 -8.12 -5.70
C THR A 111 5.24 -7.06 -4.91
N VAL A 112 4.18 -6.50 -5.47
CA VAL A 112 3.31 -5.52 -4.83
C VAL A 112 1.85 -5.92 -5.02
N ASP A 113 1.11 -6.05 -3.92
CA ASP A 113 -0.34 -6.26 -3.89
C ASP A 113 -0.95 -5.19 -2.97
N ALA A 114 -1.74 -4.27 -3.53
CA ALA A 114 -2.42 -3.24 -2.74
C ALA A 114 -3.90 -3.18 -3.09
N LYS A 115 -4.75 -3.47 -2.10
CA LYS A 115 -6.20 -3.54 -2.24
C LYS A 115 -6.88 -2.59 -1.27
N THR A 116 -7.81 -1.78 -1.76
CA THR A 116 -8.74 -1.03 -0.91
C THR A 116 -10.19 -1.24 -1.39
N SER A 117 -11.17 -1.32 -0.49
CA SER A 117 -12.59 -1.32 -0.90
C SER A 117 -13.08 0.10 -1.15
N MET A 118 -12.70 1.04 -0.28
CA MET A 118 -13.01 2.45 -0.36
C MET A 118 -11.78 3.29 0.01
N GLY A 119 -11.31 4.12 -0.91
CA GLY A 119 -10.23 5.07 -0.65
C GLY A 119 -9.21 5.15 -1.77
N SER A 120 -7.91 5.14 -1.45
CA SER A 120 -6.89 5.46 -2.45
C SER A 120 -5.61 4.64 -2.32
N VAL A 121 -5.00 4.36 -3.46
CA VAL A 121 -3.66 3.77 -3.55
C VAL A 121 -2.76 4.73 -4.35
N ASP A 122 -1.71 5.26 -3.72
CA ASP A 122 -0.72 6.13 -4.34
C ASP A 122 0.69 5.54 -4.19
N ILE A 123 1.25 5.03 -5.30
CA ILE A 123 2.57 4.39 -5.32
C ILE A 123 3.40 5.05 -6.42
N THR A 124 4.35 5.88 -6.00
CA THR A 124 5.24 6.60 -6.91
C THR A 124 6.64 6.01 -6.94
N ALA A 125 7.34 6.16 -8.08
CA ALA A 125 8.69 5.62 -8.30
C ALA A 125 8.81 4.11 -7.99
N LEU A 126 7.80 3.35 -8.40
CA LEU A 126 7.65 1.92 -8.19
C LEU A 126 8.68 1.09 -8.96
N LYS A 127 9.36 0.18 -8.26
CA LYS A 127 10.23 -0.86 -8.81
C LYS A 127 9.81 -2.24 -8.29
N ALA A 128 9.22 -3.05 -9.16
CA ALA A 128 8.82 -4.42 -8.84
C ALA A 128 8.77 -5.30 -10.10
N LYS A 129 8.61 -6.61 -9.96
CA LYS A 129 8.39 -7.49 -11.11
C LYS A 129 6.89 -7.69 -11.42
N LYS A 130 6.07 -7.65 -10.37
CA LYS A 130 4.63 -7.84 -10.45
C LYS A 130 3.94 -6.87 -9.49
N VAL A 131 2.94 -6.16 -9.99
CA VAL A 131 2.18 -5.16 -9.25
C VAL A 131 0.70 -5.40 -9.55
N ASP A 132 -0.09 -5.64 -8.52
CA ASP A 132 -1.54 -5.74 -8.62
C ASP A 132 -2.18 -4.74 -7.64
N LEU A 133 -2.86 -3.73 -8.20
CA LEU A 133 -3.53 -2.66 -7.45
C LEU A 133 -5.03 -2.76 -7.71
N SER A 134 -5.84 -2.76 -6.64
CA SER A 134 -7.29 -2.80 -6.76
C SER A 134 -7.95 -1.82 -5.79
N VAL A 135 -8.88 -1.03 -6.29
CA VAL A 135 -9.72 -0.13 -5.49
C VAL A 135 -11.18 -0.43 -5.83
N GLY A 136 -12.06 -0.60 -4.85
CA GLY A 136 -13.50 -0.70 -5.12
C GLY A 136 -14.05 0.65 -5.58
N THR A 137 -14.08 1.61 -4.65
CA THR A 137 -14.46 3.00 -4.90
C THR A 137 -13.33 3.93 -4.50
N GLY A 138 -12.86 4.76 -5.43
CA GLY A 138 -11.85 5.78 -5.22
C GLY A 138 -10.74 5.75 -6.29
N SER A 139 -9.50 6.02 -5.90
CA SER A 139 -8.45 6.37 -6.85
C SER A 139 -7.19 5.50 -6.76
N ILE A 140 -6.62 5.16 -7.91
CA ILE A 140 -5.28 4.60 -8.04
C ILE A 140 -4.38 5.62 -8.74
N SER A 141 -3.22 5.89 -8.17
CA SER A 141 -2.10 6.59 -8.76
C SER A 141 -0.87 5.69 -8.67
N ALA A 142 -0.33 5.26 -9.81
CA ALA A 142 0.87 4.43 -9.86
C ALA A 142 1.87 5.00 -10.86
N LYS A 143 3.09 5.27 -10.41
CA LYS A 143 4.17 5.78 -11.28
C LYS A 143 5.39 4.86 -11.21
N SER A 144 5.77 4.24 -12.32
CA SER A 144 6.92 3.36 -12.40
C SER A 144 8.09 3.97 -13.18
N ARG A 145 9.33 3.64 -12.79
CA ARG A 145 10.57 4.07 -13.46
C ARG A 145 11.31 2.83 -13.96
N LYS A 146 11.54 2.73 -15.27
CA LYS A 146 12.29 1.66 -15.96
C LYS A 146 11.80 0.25 -15.59
N PHE A 147 10.55 -0.06 -15.96
CA PHE A 147 9.87 -1.26 -15.47
C PHE A 147 10.07 -2.48 -16.38
N GLU A 148 10.55 -3.57 -15.78
CA GLU A 148 10.72 -4.88 -16.42
C GLU A 148 9.75 -5.91 -15.78
N GLY A 149 8.45 -5.72 -15.94
CA GLY A 149 7.45 -6.54 -15.25
C GLY A 149 6.00 -6.29 -15.67
N LYS A 150 5.03 -6.76 -14.87
CA LYS A 150 3.59 -6.49 -15.08
C LYS A 150 2.99 -5.59 -14.01
N VAL A 151 2.30 -4.52 -14.41
CA VAL A 151 1.44 -3.70 -13.55
C VAL A 151 -0.01 -3.89 -13.96
N THR A 152 -0.84 -4.33 -13.02
CA THR A 152 -2.30 -4.35 -13.12
C THR A 152 -2.88 -3.36 -12.13
N ALA A 153 -3.72 -2.45 -12.59
CA ALA A 153 -4.47 -1.52 -11.76
C ALA A 153 -5.95 -1.60 -12.14
N HIS A 154 -6.83 -1.68 -11.14
CA HIS A 154 -8.26 -1.77 -11.34
C HIS A 154 -9.02 -0.92 -10.33
N THR A 155 -9.95 -0.10 -10.80
CA THR A 155 -10.97 0.52 -9.93
C THR A 155 -12.38 0.20 -10.41
N SER A 156 -13.32 -0.13 -9.51
CA SER A 156 -14.72 -0.33 -9.93
C SER A 156 -15.40 1.02 -10.18
N VAL A 157 -15.19 1.99 -9.28
CA VAL A 157 -15.72 3.36 -9.41
C VAL A 157 -14.63 4.36 -9.02
N GLY A 158 -14.27 5.27 -9.91
CA GLY A 158 -13.37 6.39 -9.64
C GLY A 158 -12.29 6.56 -10.68
N SER A 159 -11.05 6.84 -10.26
CA SER A 159 -9.96 7.17 -11.18
C SER A 159 -8.80 6.19 -11.10
N CYS A 160 -8.18 5.90 -12.23
CA CYS A 160 -6.97 5.09 -12.30
C CYS A 160 -5.95 5.78 -13.21
N SER A 161 -4.87 6.27 -12.62
CA SER A 161 -3.74 6.85 -13.34
C SER A 161 -2.54 5.94 -13.17
N VAL A 162 -2.04 5.40 -14.29
CA VAL A 162 -0.78 4.64 -14.30
C VAL A 162 0.18 5.28 -15.28
N GLU A 163 1.31 5.72 -14.76
CA GLU A 163 2.39 6.34 -15.53
C GLU A 163 3.62 5.41 -15.51
N GLY A 164 4.22 5.17 -16.67
CA GLY A 164 5.51 4.50 -16.78
C GLY A 164 6.49 5.39 -17.53
N THR A 165 7.79 5.29 -17.24
CA THR A 165 8.79 5.84 -18.17
C THR A 165 8.97 4.85 -19.32
N THR A 166 8.87 5.33 -20.56
CA THR A 166 9.30 4.69 -21.82
C THR A 166 9.49 3.18 -21.71
N VAL A 167 8.42 2.47 -22.02
CA VAL A 167 8.44 1.03 -22.18
C VAL A 167 9.47 0.69 -23.27
N THR A 168 10.64 0.14 -22.91
CA THR A 168 11.70 -0.19 -23.86
C THR A 168 11.20 -1.19 -24.92
N SER A 169 10.28 -2.09 -24.51
CA SER A 169 9.42 -2.92 -25.36
C SER A 169 8.27 -3.47 -24.49
N GLY A 170 7.00 -3.34 -24.90
CA GLY A 170 5.88 -3.74 -24.02
C GLY A 170 4.49 -3.34 -24.46
N SER A 171 3.48 -3.97 -23.83
CA SER A 171 2.06 -3.75 -24.12
C SER A 171 1.41 -2.91 -23.03
N ALA A 172 0.63 -1.91 -23.43
CA ALA A 172 -0.18 -1.13 -22.50
C ALA A 172 -1.65 -1.21 -22.88
N TYR A 173 -2.50 -1.40 -21.86
CA TYR A 173 -3.92 -1.65 -22.02
C TYR A 173 -4.73 -0.77 -21.09
N THR A 174 -5.61 0.05 -21.66
CA THR A 174 -6.67 0.78 -20.97
C THR A 174 -8.01 0.07 -21.15
N ARG A 175 -8.84 0.07 -20.10
CA ARG A 175 -10.27 -0.25 -20.21
C ARG A 175 -11.09 0.77 -19.45
N VAL A 176 -12.03 1.41 -20.14
CA VAL A 176 -13.09 2.24 -19.54
C VAL A 176 -14.43 1.65 -19.97
N ASN A 177 -15.37 1.44 -19.05
CA ASN A 177 -16.74 1.02 -19.36
C ASN A 177 -16.83 -0.23 -20.26
N GLY A 178 -15.93 -1.21 -20.07
CA GLY A 178 -15.97 -2.45 -20.85
C GLY A 178 -15.32 -2.40 -22.24
N GLY A 179 -14.99 -1.23 -22.79
CA GLY A 179 -14.28 -1.06 -24.06
C GLY A 179 -12.77 -1.24 -23.92
N SER A 180 -12.19 -2.16 -24.70
CA SER A 180 -10.75 -2.43 -24.74
C SER A 180 -10.05 -1.51 -25.74
N GLU A 181 -9.07 -0.73 -25.27
CA GLU A 181 -8.05 -0.16 -26.16
C GLU A 181 -6.69 -0.70 -25.71
N GLY A 182 -6.04 -1.46 -26.59
CA GLY A 182 -4.76 -2.08 -26.34
C GLY A 182 -3.80 -1.79 -27.48
N PHE A 183 -2.62 -1.29 -27.16
CA PHE A 183 -1.46 -1.38 -28.04
C PHE A 183 -0.67 -2.63 -27.67
N VAL A 184 -0.43 -3.50 -28.65
CA VAL A 184 0.38 -4.71 -28.51
C VAL A 184 1.84 -4.33 -28.79
N GLY A 185 2.67 -4.41 -27.76
CA GLY A 185 4.13 -4.37 -27.92
C GLY A 185 4.62 -5.61 -28.67
N ARG A 186 5.64 -5.45 -29.50
CA ARG A 186 6.31 -6.54 -30.23
C ARG A 186 6.68 -7.72 -29.32
N GLU A 187 6.72 -8.91 -29.93
CA GLU A 187 7.36 -10.10 -29.40
C GLU A 187 8.77 -9.75 -28.86
N GLY A 188 9.08 -10.11 -27.60
CA GLY A 188 10.31 -9.67 -26.90
C GLY A 188 10.14 -8.47 -25.94
N SER A 189 8.91 -8.19 -25.51
CA SER A 189 8.56 -7.13 -24.55
C SER A 189 9.15 -7.34 -23.13
N SER A 190 9.76 -6.31 -22.54
CA SER A 190 10.28 -6.32 -21.16
C SER A 190 9.23 -5.94 -20.10
N GLY A 191 8.08 -5.34 -20.46
CA GLY A 191 7.04 -4.98 -19.47
C GLY A 191 5.61 -4.85 -20.02
N ALA A 192 4.61 -4.88 -19.13
CA ALA A 192 3.20 -4.72 -19.46
C ALA A 192 2.44 -3.88 -18.42
N PHE A 193 1.62 -2.93 -18.89
CA PHE A 193 0.72 -2.12 -18.06
C PHE A 193 -0.74 -2.42 -18.41
N LYS A 194 -1.57 -2.65 -17.39
CA LYS A 194 -3.02 -2.83 -17.52
C LYS A 194 -3.71 -1.93 -16.51
N ALA A 195 -4.48 -0.96 -16.98
CA ALA A 195 -5.35 -0.14 -16.15
C ALA A 195 -6.81 -0.33 -16.58
N ALA A 196 -7.69 -0.60 -15.63
CA ALA A 196 -9.11 -0.80 -15.88
C ALA A 196 -9.96 -0.02 -14.88
N VAL A 197 -11.01 0.63 -15.38
CA VAL A 197 -11.99 1.36 -14.59
C VAL A 197 -13.38 0.85 -14.98
N GLY A 198 -14.18 0.45 -13.99
CA GLY A 198 -15.58 0.09 -14.19
C GLY A 198 -16.40 1.31 -14.59
N VAL A 199 -16.41 2.34 -13.75
CA VAL A 199 -17.05 3.65 -13.96
C VAL A 199 -16.10 4.76 -13.52
N GLY A 200 -15.81 5.73 -14.39
CA GLY A 200 -14.97 6.89 -14.09
C GLY A 200 -13.89 7.13 -15.14
N SER A 201 -12.66 7.47 -14.73
CA SER A 201 -11.58 7.86 -15.65
C SER A 201 -10.36 6.95 -15.55
N VAL A 202 -9.76 6.66 -16.71
CA VAL A 202 -8.45 6.03 -16.79
C VAL A 202 -7.48 6.98 -17.49
N THR A 203 -6.27 7.08 -16.96
CA THR A 203 -5.16 7.77 -17.61
C THR A 203 -4.00 6.79 -17.67
N LEU A 204 -3.47 6.57 -18.88
CA LEU A 204 -2.19 5.90 -19.08
C LEU A 204 -1.23 6.85 -19.79
N GLN A 205 -0.02 6.99 -19.24
CA GLN A 205 1.03 7.85 -19.80
C GLN A 205 2.36 7.08 -19.84
N PHE A 206 3.12 7.22 -20.92
CA PHE A 206 4.39 6.52 -21.19
C PHE A 206 5.51 7.46 -21.64
#